data_AF-A0AAW4SPC1-F1
#
_entry.id   AF-A0AAW4SPC1-F1
#
_cell.length_a   1.000
_cell.length_b   1.000
_cell.length_c   1.000
_cell.angle_alpha   90.00
_cell.angle_beta   90.00
_cell.angle_gamma   90.00
#
_symmetry.space_group_name_H-M   'P 1'
#
loop_
_entity.id
_entity.type
_entity.pdbx_description
1 polymer ?
#
loop_
_entity_poly.entity_id
_entity_poly.type
_entity_poly.pdbx_seq_one_letter_code
_entity_poly.pdbx_strand_id
1 'polypeptide(L)'
;MKNKCTIIEAAKKVLSTTNGFMSVTEIYTQILEHSLYVFHAQDPISVLRGELRSHSVGIDFPTASSKKYFFYDESQRRFRLLGSENRTVRKNGKEQVSLRTVREMHHEYVDAFRLKILNQLKCLNPYEFEKFCMNLLEVYGFIDLSVTQKSRDGGIDGFGKLKIGLAYMNVAFQCKRWNTGVVARKEIDAFRGAIQGEYEQGIFFTTSSFTKEAMNYSIKQGAVPVILIDGNMIVDFMIEKQFGIEHENLPIYINALDQILS
;
A
#
# COMPACT_ATOMS: atom_id res chain seq x y z
N MET A 1 -18.78 46.86 14.90
CA MET A 1 -19.96 45.97 14.99
C MET A 1 -19.44 44.54 15.07
N LYS A 2 -19.67 43.80 16.17
CA LYS A 2 -19.21 42.41 16.31
C LYS A 2 -19.93 41.56 15.27
N ASN A 3 -19.21 40.93 14.34
CA ASN A 3 -19.78 39.95 13.42
C ASN A 3 -20.45 38.85 14.27
N LYS A 4 -21.79 38.82 14.27
CA LYS A 4 -22.55 37.73 14.89
C LYS A 4 -22.37 36.50 14.01
N CYS A 5 -21.39 35.67 14.34
CA CYS A 5 -21.27 34.33 13.77
C CYS A 5 -22.58 33.59 14.06
N THR A 6 -23.21 33.04 13.02
CA THR A 6 -24.43 32.21 13.14
C THR A 6 -24.07 30.75 13.38
N ILE A 7 -25.04 29.94 13.83
CA ILE A 7 -24.87 28.48 13.99
C ILE A 7 -24.36 27.84 12.70
N ILE A 8 -24.92 28.26 11.55
CA ILE A 8 -24.56 27.76 10.22
C ILE A 8 -23.13 28.14 9.85
N GLU A 9 -22.71 29.38 10.09
CA GLU A 9 -21.33 29.82 9.81
C GLU A 9 -20.30 29.10 10.68
N ALA A 10 -20.60 28.89 11.95
CA ALA A 10 -19.76 28.11 12.86
C ALA A 10 -19.64 26.65 12.39
N ALA A 11 -20.76 26.02 12.03
CA ALA A 11 -20.78 24.66 11.49
C ALA A 11 -20.01 24.54 10.16
N LYS A 12 -20.15 25.53 9.26
CA LYS A 12 -19.38 25.57 8.00
C LYS A 12 -17.88 25.63 8.26
N LYS A 13 -17.44 26.42 9.26
CA LYS A 13 -16.02 26.54 9.60
C LYS A 13 -15.46 25.22 10.14
N VAL A 14 -16.17 24.55 11.04
CA VAL A 14 -15.78 23.22 11.56
C VAL A 14 -15.71 22.17 10.45
N LEU A 15 -16.71 22.14 9.57
CA LEU A 15 -16.75 21.15 8.48
C LEU A 15 -15.80 21.49 7.32
N SER A 16 -15.24 22.71 7.27
CA SER A 16 -14.22 23.09 6.29
C SER A 16 -12.81 22.62 6.66
N THR A 17 -12.55 22.41 7.95
CA THR A 17 -11.24 21.96 8.45
C THR A 17 -11.09 20.43 8.42
N THR A 18 -12.17 19.70 8.19
CA THR A 18 -12.20 18.24 8.19
C THR A 18 -12.62 17.71 6.82
N ASN A 19 -11.84 16.79 6.24
CA ASN A 19 -12.09 16.27 4.89
C ASN A 19 -13.11 15.12 4.85
N GLY A 20 -14.00 15.03 5.85
CA GLY A 20 -14.85 13.85 6.09
C GLY A 20 -16.17 14.17 6.80
N PHE A 21 -16.95 13.11 7.02
CA PHE A 21 -18.26 13.18 7.67
C PHE A 21 -18.15 13.30 9.18
N MET A 22 -18.89 14.24 9.77
CA MET A 22 -18.99 14.42 11.22
C MET A 22 -20.42 14.28 11.71
N SER A 23 -20.59 13.66 12.86
CA SER A 23 -21.85 13.62 13.60
C SER A 23 -22.16 14.99 14.21
N VAL A 24 -23.43 15.22 14.56
CA VAL A 24 -23.87 16.48 15.20
C VAL A 24 -23.10 16.73 16.51
N THR A 25 -22.83 15.68 17.28
CA THR A 25 -22.11 15.78 18.55
C THR A 25 -20.67 16.23 18.33
N GLU A 26 -19.97 15.66 17.34
CA GLU A 26 -18.60 16.07 17.01
C GLU A 26 -18.54 17.52 16.53
N ILE A 27 -19.50 17.94 15.69
CA ILE A 27 -19.60 19.34 15.23
C ILE A 27 -19.85 20.28 16.41
N TYR A 28 -20.76 19.92 17.32
CA TYR A 28 -21.05 20.69 18.52
C TYR A 28 -19.82 20.88 19.41
N THR A 29 -19.10 19.78 19.69
CA THR A 29 -17.88 19.83 20.50
C THR A 29 -16.84 20.75 19.88
N GLN A 30 -16.59 20.63 18.58
CA GLN A 30 -15.62 21.48 17.87
C GLN A 30 -16.03 22.96 17.84
N ILE A 31 -17.32 23.27 17.75
CA ILE A 31 -17.82 24.65 17.83
C ILE A 31 -17.49 25.26 19.20
N LEU A 32 -17.64 24.50 20.29
CA LEU A 32 -17.33 24.96 21.64
C LEU A 32 -15.82 25.05 21.89
N GLU A 33 -15.05 24.02 21.52
CA GLU A 33 -13.60 23.98 21.69
C GLU A 33 -12.92 25.18 20.99
N HIS A 34 -13.39 25.53 19.80
CA HIS A 34 -12.87 26.68 19.05
C HIS A 34 -13.61 28.00 19.31
N SER A 35 -14.52 28.03 20.29
CA SER A 35 -15.31 29.23 20.66
C SER A 35 -15.97 29.93 19.46
N LEU A 36 -16.50 29.14 18.51
CA LEU A 36 -17.02 29.65 17.23
C LEU A 36 -18.46 30.18 17.34
N TYR A 37 -19.23 29.68 18.30
CA TYR A 37 -20.61 30.08 18.57
C TYR A 37 -21.00 29.73 20.01
N VAL A 38 -21.89 30.53 20.61
CA VAL A 38 -22.45 30.27 21.95
C VAL A 38 -23.92 29.91 21.82
N PHE A 39 -24.29 28.70 22.24
CA PHE A 39 -25.68 28.25 22.25
C PHE A 39 -26.40 28.75 23.50
N HIS A 40 -27.59 29.31 23.32
CA HIS A 40 -28.45 29.80 24.42
C HIS A 40 -29.74 28.98 24.59
N ALA A 41 -29.87 27.87 23.85
CA ALA A 41 -31.03 26.99 23.91
C ALA A 41 -30.92 25.98 25.06
N GLN A 42 -32.06 25.51 25.57
CA GLN A 42 -32.10 24.44 26.58
C GLN A 42 -31.57 23.11 26.04
N ASP A 43 -31.74 22.84 24.74
CA ASP A 43 -31.14 21.69 24.04
C ASP A 43 -30.34 22.16 22.80
N PRO A 44 -29.06 22.53 22.99
CA PRO A 44 -28.20 23.01 21.91
C PRO A 44 -28.00 22.01 20.76
N ILE A 45 -27.96 20.71 21.06
CA ILE A 45 -27.67 19.67 20.07
C ILE A 45 -28.85 19.49 19.13
N SER A 46 -30.09 19.50 19.64
CA SER A 46 -31.28 19.41 18.79
C SER A 46 -31.46 20.65 17.93
N VAL A 47 -31.12 21.84 18.45
CA VAL A 47 -31.12 23.09 17.65
C VAL A 47 -30.09 23.00 16.52
N LEU A 48 -28.85 22.59 16.82
CA LEU A 48 -27.81 22.42 15.81
C LEU A 48 -28.21 21.37 14.76
N ARG A 49 -28.81 20.24 15.17
CA ARG A 49 -29.31 19.21 14.26
C ARG A 49 -30.40 19.76 13.33
N GLY A 50 -31.33 20.55 13.86
CA GLY A 50 -32.39 21.18 13.08
C GLY A 50 -31.83 22.10 12.00
N GLU A 51 -30.91 22.99 12.39
CA GLU A 51 -30.23 23.92 11.49
C GLU A 51 -29.39 23.21 10.41
N LEU A 52 -28.65 22.16 10.79
CA LEU A 52 -27.88 21.38 9.83
C LEU A 52 -28.80 20.68 8.82
N ARG A 53 -29.89 20.05 9.29
CA ARG A 53 -30.84 19.33 8.41
C ARG A 53 -31.60 20.26 7.49
N SER A 54 -32.09 21.40 7.97
CA SER A 54 -32.83 22.37 7.15
C SER A 54 -31.97 22.92 6.00
N HIS A 55 -30.65 23.00 6.20
CA HIS A 55 -29.64 23.43 5.22
C HIS A 55 -28.89 22.27 4.53
N SER A 56 -29.34 21.02 4.68
CA SER A 56 -28.73 19.84 4.03
C SER A 56 -29.42 19.44 2.73
N VAL A 57 -28.64 18.88 1.80
CA VAL A 57 -29.11 18.11 0.65
C VAL A 57 -29.27 16.64 1.07
N GLY A 58 -30.28 15.94 0.53
CA GLY A 58 -30.56 14.53 0.80
C GLY A 58 -31.74 14.28 1.75
N ILE A 59 -32.40 15.33 2.22
CA ILE A 59 -33.63 15.23 3.01
C ILE A 59 -34.61 16.35 2.62
N ASP A 60 -35.83 15.98 2.26
CA ASP A 60 -36.89 16.94 1.93
C ASP A 60 -37.86 17.08 3.10
N PHE A 61 -38.00 18.34 3.56
CA PHE A 61 -39.00 18.75 4.55
C PHE A 61 -39.68 20.04 4.06
N PRO A 62 -40.95 20.29 4.43
CA PRO A 62 -41.67 21.51 4.04
C PRO A 62 -40.96 22.81 4.46
N THR A 63 -40.21 22.77 5.56
CA THR A 63 -39.46 23.91 6.13
C THR A 63 -37.99 23.94 5.71
N ALA A 64 -37.60 23.15 4.70
CA ALA A 64 -36.25 23.14 4.18
C ALA A 64 -35.84 24.54 3.66
N SER A 65 -34.64 24.99 4.02
CA SER A 65 -34.12 26.26 3.50
C SER A 65 -33.77 26.14 2.02
N SER A 66 -34.01 27.20 1.25
CA SER A 66 -33.61 27.29 -0.16
C SER A 66 -32.09 27.35 -0.35
N LYS A 67 -31.33 27.76 0.67
CA LYS A 67 -29.86 27.79 0.64
C LYS A 67 -29.31 26.54 1.31
N LYS A 68 -28.62 25.69 0.54
CA LYS A 68 -28.03 24.44 1.04
C LYS A 68 -26.52 24.56 1.19
N TYR A 69 -26.01 24.13 2.34
CA TYR A 69 -24.59 24.22 2.69
C TYR A 69 -23.99 22.88 3.09
N PHE A 70 -24.81 21.87 3.39
CA PHE A 70 -24.34 20.59 3.91
C PHE A 70 -24.87 19.43 3.08
N PHE A 71 -24.17 18.31 3.11
CA PHE A 71 -24.67 17.02 2.64
C PHE A 71 -24.88 16.12 3.86
N TYR A 72 -26.04 15.48 3.94
CA TYR A 72 -26.37 14.55 5.01
C TYR A 72 -26.37 13.11 4.48
N ASP A 73 -25.57 12.26 5.10
CA ASP A 73 -25.61 10.81 4.87
C ASP A 73 -26.57 10.17 5.88
N GLU A 74 -27.67 9.64 5.38
CA GLU A 74 -28.71 9.00 6.20
C GLU A 74 -28.24 7.66 6.80
N SER A 75 -27.40 6.91 6.09
CA SER A 75 -26.88 5.61 6.53
C SER A 75 -25.94 5.76 7.73
N GLN A 76 -25.12 6.81 7.72
CA GLN A 76 -24.15 7.10 8.79
C GLN A 76 -24.67 8.10 9.81
N ARG A 77 -25.77 8.81 9.51
CA ARG A 77 -26.32 9.92 10.28
C ARG A 77 -25.31 11.05 10.52
N ARG A 78 -24.52 11.38 9.50
CA ARG A 78 -23.42 12.37 9.57
C ARG A 78 -23.53 13.44 8.48
N PHE A 79 -22.83 14.55 8.70
CA PHE A 79 -22.84 15.74 7.85
C PHE A 79 -21.45 16.04 7.31
N ARG A 80 -21.41 16.64 6.13
CA ARG A 80 -20.20 17.25 5.55
C ARG A 80 -20.55 18.57 4.88
N LEU A 81 -19.57 19.43 4.65
CA LEU A 81 -19.78 20.70 3.94
C LEU A 81 -20.00 20.44 2.43
N LEU A 82 -21.05 21.05 1.89
CA LEU A 82 -21.34 21.05 0.45
C LEU A 82 -20.30 21.92 -0.25
N GLY A 83 -19.49 21.32 -1.13
CA GLY A 83 -18.39 22.01 -1.79
C GLY A 83 -17.05 22.00 -1.04
N SER A 84 -16.89 21.22 0.04
CA SER A 84 -15.54 20.86 0.55
C SER A 84 -14.83 19.81 -0.31
N GLU A 85 -15.53 19.29 -1.32
CA GLU A 85 -14.90 18.65 -2.46
C GLU A 85 -14.54 19.74 -3.47
N ASN A 86 -13.27 19.78 -3.87
CA ASN A 86 -12.94 20.12 -5.25
C ASN A 86 -14.01 19.48 -6.16
N ARG A 87 -14.81 20.33 -6.81
CA ARG A 87 -15.63 20.09 -8.00
C ARG A 87 -16.03 18.62 -8.26
N THR A 88 -17.30 18.28 -7.99
CA THR A 88 -18.12 17.43 -8.87
C THR A 88 -19.59 17.40 -8.42
N VAL A 89 -20.64 17.32 -9.23
CA VAL A 89 -20.95 17.63 -10.64
C VAL A 89 -22.48 17.52 -10.72
N ARG A 90 -23.10 18.36 -11.55
CA ARG A 90 -24.53 18.26 -11.93
C ARG A 90 -24.80 16.89 -12.56
N LYS A 91 -25.89 16.22 -12.17
CA LYS A 91 -26.41 15.06 -12.90
C LYS A 91 -26.76 15.43 -14.34
N ASN A 92 -25.86 15.11 -15.27
CA ASN A 92 -26.12 14.59 -16.61
C ASN A 92 -24.79 14.32 -17.32
N GLY A 93 -24.58 13.08 -17.77
CA GLY A 93 -23.43 12.66 -18.58
C GLY A 93 -22.31 12.01 -17.79
N LYS A 94 -22.00 10.75 -18.13
CA LYS A 94 -20.83 9.91 -17.79
C LYS A 94 -20.06 10.32 -16.52
N GLU A 95 -20.14 9.49 -15.48
CA GLU A 95 -19.25 9.54 -14.31
C GLU A 95 -17.82 9.87 -14.74
N GLN A 96 -17.38 11.08 -14.40
CA GLN A 96 -16.02 11.50 -14.64
C GLN A 96 -15.17 10.80 -13.57
N VAL A 97 -14.49 9.72 -13.96
CA VAL A 97 -13.61 8.95 -13.07
C VAL A 97 -12.58 9.89 -12.45
N SER A 98 -12.57 9.99 -11.12
CA SER A 98 -11.65 10.90 -10.42
C SER A 98 -10.20 10.38 -10.52
N LEU A 99 -9.22 11.29 -10.52
CA LEU A 99 -7.79 10.90 -10.51
C LEU A 99 -7.42 10.05 -9.29
N ARG A 100 -8.12 10.23 -8.16
CA ARG A 100 -7.94 9.38 -6.98
C ARG A 100 -8.38 7.95 -7.26
N THR A 101 -9.57 7.79 -7.83
CA THR A 101 -10.11 6.50 -8.24
C THR A 101 -9.19 5.79 -9.24
N VAL A 102 -8.63 6.51 -10.24
CA VAL A 102 -7.66 5.92 -11.18
C VAL A 102 -6.43 5.39 -10.43
N ARG A 103 -5.89 6.15 -9.47
CA ARG A 103 -4.72 5.73 -8.68
C ARG A 103 -5.02 4.55 -7.76
N GLU A 104 -6.19 4.54 -7.12
CA GLU A 104 -6.65 3.44 -6.27
C GLU A 104 -6.82 2.16 -7.09
N MET A 105 -7.53 2.23 -8.23
CA MET A 105 -7.69 1.09 -9.14
C MET A 105 -6.34 0.58 -9.67
N HIS A 106 -5.40 1.48 -9.98
CA HIS A 106 -4.06 1.07 -10.39
C HIS A 106 -3.32 0.36 -9.25
N HIS A 107 -3.42 0.84 -8.01
CA HIS A 107 -2.80 0.18 -6.86
C HIS A 107 -3.40 -1.23 -6.65
N GLU A 108 -4.73 -1.35 -6.67
CA GLU A 108 -5.42 -2.64 -6.56
C GLU A 108 -5.03 -3.60 -7.68
N TYR A 109 -4.91 -3.09 -8.91
CA TYR A 109 -4.43 -3.87 -10.05
C TYR A 109 -3.02 -4.39 -9.82
N VAL A 110 -2.10 -3.54 -9.36
CA VAL A 110 -0.70 -3.94 -9.07
C VAL A 110 -0.68 -5.01 -7.97
N ASP A 111 -1.43 -4.84 -6.88
CA ASP A 111 -1.50 -5.84 -5.81
C ASP A 111 -2.03 -7.19 -6.30
N ALA A 112 -3.11 -7.18 -7.10
CA ALA A 112 -3.67 -8.39 -7.69
C ALA A 112 -2.69 -9.05 -8.67
N PHE A 113 -1.98 -8.25 -9.46
CA PHE A 113 -0.95 -8.74 -10.37
C PHE A 113 0.20 -9.42 -9.62
N ARG A 114 0.70 -8.81 -8.54
CA ARG A 114 1.77 -9.39 -7.72
C ARG A 114 1.36 -10.73 -7.12
N LEU A 115 0.13 -10.81 -6.59
CA LEU A 115 -0.42 -12.06 -6.07
C LEU A 115 -0.51 -13.14 -7.15
N LYS A 116 -0.94 -12.77 -8.36
CA LYS A 116 -1.00 -13.69 -9.51
C LYS A 116 0.38 -14.25 -9.86
N ILE A 117 1.40 -13.40 -9.97
CA ILE A 117 2.77 -13.84 -10.26
C ILE A 117 3.30 -14.76 -9.15
N LEU A 118 3.12 -14.39 -7.88
CA LEU A 118 3.55 -15.22 -6.76
C LEU A 118 2.89 -16.62 -6.79
N ASN A 119 1.61 -16.71 -7.16
CA ASN A 119 0.92 -17.98 -7.31
C ASN A 119 1.48 -18.81 -8.48
N GLN A 120 1.85 -18.19 -9.59
CA GLN A 120 2.53 -18.89 -10.69
C GLN A 120 3.89 -19.46 -10.25
N LEU A 121 4.68 -18.70 -9.48
CA LEU A 121 5.95 -19.19 -8.93
C LEU A 121 5.74 -20.39 -8.00
N LYS A 122 4.67 -20.40 -7.20
CA LYS A 122 4.31 -21.55 -6.35
C LYS A 122 3.93 -22.79 -7.15
N CYS A 123 3.49 -22.65 -8.39
CA CYS A 123 3.13 -23.77 -9.26
C CYS A 123 4.34 -24.42 -9.97
N LEU A 124 5.50 -23.78 -9.99
CA LEU A 124 6.72 -24.38 -10.54
C LEU A 124 7.08 -25.66 -9.79
N ASN A 125 7.76 -26.60 -10.45
CA ASN A 125 8.40 -27.70 -9.72
C ASN A 125 9.70 -27.20 -9.04
N PRO A 126 10.26 -27.93 -8.05
CA PRO A 126 11.45 -27.48 -7.34
C PRO A 126 12.64 -27.13 -8.24
N TYR A 127 12.94 -27.95 -9.25
CA TYR A 127 14.05 -27.73 -10.17
C TYR A 127 13.82 -26.52 -11.10
N GLU A 128 12.58 -26.32 -11.55
CA GLU A 128 12.21 -25.11 -12.30
C GLU A 128 12.38 -23.86 -11.45
N PHE A 129 12.06 -23.92 -10.15
CA PHE A 129 12.23 -22.80 -9.25
C PHE A 129 13.71 -22.51 -8.96
N GLU A 130 14.55 -23.53 -8.78
CA GLU A 130 16.00 -23.38 -8.66
C GLU A 130 16.59 -22.69 -9.90
N LYS A 131 16.21 -23.15 -11.10
CA LYS A 131 16.65 -22.54 -12.35
C LYS A 131 16.14 -21.11 -12.52
N PHE A 132 14.89 -20.85 -12.12
CA PHE A 132 14.32 -19.51 -12.09
C PHE A 132 15.14 -18.57 -11.21
N CYS A 133 15.45 -18.97 -9.97
CA CYS A 133 16.27 -18.17 -9.05
C CYS A 133 17.68 -17.93 -9.59
N MET A 134 18.29 -18.94 -10.20
CA MET A 134 19.59 -18.81 -10.87
C MET A 134 19.54 -17.75 -11.98
N ASN A 135 18.54 -17.81 -12.87
CA ASN A 135 18.38 -16.83 -13.94
C ASN A 135 18.10 -15.42 -13.39
N LEU A 136 17.33 -15.30 -12.29
CA LEU A 136 17.11 -14.01 -11.64
C LEU A 136 18.44 -13.42 -11.12
N LEU A 137 19.31 -14.23 -10.51
CA LEU A 137 20.64 -13.78 -10.08
C LEU A 137 21.50 -13.31 -11.26
N GLU A 138 21.43 -14.00 -12.40
CA GLU A 138 22.16 -13.58 -13.62
C GLU A 138 21.78 -12.15 -14.05
N VAL A 139 20.50 -11.80 -13.99
CA VAL A 139 20.01 -10.44 -14.29
C VAL A 139 20.56 -9.39 -13.30
N TYR A 140 20.89 -9.80 -12.07
CA TYR A 140 21.55 -8.96 -11.07
C TYR A 140 23.09 -8.94 -11.20
N GLY A 141 23.66 -9.53 -12.25
CA GLY A 141 25.08 -9.47 -12.57
C GLY A 141 25.94 -10.53 -11.88
N PHE A 142 25.32 -11.60 -11.38
CA PHE A 142 26.04 -12.79 -10.95
C PHE A 142 26.53 -13.56 -12.17
N ILE A 143 27.73 -14.12 -12.07
CA ILE A 143 28.38 -14.89 -13.14
C ILE A 143 28.78 -16.27 -12.64
N ASP A 144 29.26 -17.13 -13.55
CA ASP A 144 29.68 -18.51 -13.24
C ASP A 144 28.59 -19.30 -12.49
N LEU A 145 27.32 -19.05 -12.82
CA LEU A 145 26.18 -19.64 -12.13
C LEU A 145 25.95 -21.09 -12.55
N SER A 146 25.74 -21.96 -11.57
CA SER A 146 25.37 -23.37 -11.78
C SER A 146 24.38 -23.85 -10.71
N VAL A 147 23.45 -24.70 -11.12
CA VAL A 147 22.57 -25.48 -10.22
C VAL A 147 23.27 -26.79 -9.89
N THR A 148 23.20 -27.24 -8.64
CA THR A 148 23.79 -28.51 -8.19
C THR A 148 22.94 -29.72 -8.61
N GLN A 149 23.55 -30.90 -8.68
CA GLN A 149 22.79 -32.14 -8.90
C GLN A 149 22.39 -32.76 -7.55
N LYS A 150 21.13 -33.18 -7.46
CA LYS A 150 20.43 -33.86 -6.35
C LYS A 150 21.27 -34.34 -5.13
N SER A 151 21.03 -33.68 -3.99
CA SER A 151 20.84 -34.24 -2.63
C SER A 151 22.02 -34.87 -1.87
N ARG A 152 23.25 -34.34 -1.94
CA ARG A 152 24.28 -34.63 -0.91
C ARG A 152 24.96 -33.42 -0.30
N ASP A 153 24.60 -32.23 -0.76
CA ASP A 153 25.45 -31.03 -0.61
C ASP A 153 25.01 -30.18 0.59
N GLY A 154 24.36 -30.79 1.59
CA GLY A 154 23.92 -30.09 2.80
C GLY A 154 22.80 -29.07 2.61
N GLY A 155 22.17 -29.04 1.43
CA GLY A 155 21.18 -28.02 1.07
C GLY A 155 21.86 -26.80 0.46
N ILE A 156 22.59 -27.01 -0.63
CA ILE A 156 23.01 -25.97 -1.58
C ILE A 156 22.37 -26.35 -2.91
N ASP A 157 21.50 -25.50 -3.45
CA ASP A 157 20.83 -25.74 -4.72
C ASP A 157 21.61 -25.15 -5.91
N GLY A 158 22.52 -24.21 -5.65
CA GLY A 158 23.42 -23.68 -6.67
C GLY A 158 24.43 -22.70 -6.12
N PHE A 159 25.32 -22.25 -7.00
CA PHE A 159 26.38 -21.32 -6.67
C PHE A 159 26.75 -20.46 -7.87
N GLY A 160 27.49 -19.39 -7.62
CA GLY A 160 28.08 -18.51 -8.62
C GLY A 160 29.02 -17.50 -7.97
N LYS A 161 29.34 -16.43 -8.71
CA LYS A 161 30.20 -15.35 -8.22
C LYS A 161 29.57 -14.00 -8.45
N LEU A 162 29.73 -13.11 -7.48
CA LEU A 162 29.40 -11.70 -7.60
C LEU A 162 30.68 -10.87 -7.70
N LYS A 163 30.78 -10.02 -8.72
CA LYS A 163 31.90 -9.09 -8.85
C LYS A 163 31.71 -7.89 -7.92
N ILE A 164 32.65 -7.66 -7.02
CA ILE A 164 32.66 -6.52 -6.10
C ILE A 164 33.96 -5.75 -6.32
N GLY A 165 33.86 -4.63 -7.04
CA GLY A 165 35.01 -3.84 -7.47
C GLY A 165 35.96 -4.67 -8.35
N LEU A 166 37.14 -4.98 -7.82
CA LEU A 166 38.18 -5.76 -8.51
C LEU A 166 38.20 -7.25 -8.08
N ALA A 167 37.37 -7.64 -7.11
CA ALA A 167 37.34 -9.00 -6.57
C ALA A 167 36.05 -9.73 -6.98
N TYR A 168 36.09 -11.06 -6.88
CA TYR A 168 34.91 -11.92 -6.97
C TYR A 168 34.62 -12.51 -5.61
N MET A 169 33.35 -12.54 -5.24
CA MET A 169 32.83 -13.17 -4.04
C MET A 169 32.08 -14.43 -4.46
N ASN A 170 32.43 -15.59 -3.92
CA ASN A 170 31.70 -16.82 -4.15
C ASN A 170 30.41 -16.80 -3.35
N VAL A 171 29.31 -17.10 -4.04
CA VAL A 171 27.97 -17.04 -3.49
C VAL A 171 27.30 -18.38 -3.72
N ALA A 172 26.73 -18.94 -2.65
CA ALA A 172 25.86 -20.10 -2.73
C ALA A 172 24.41 -19.66 -2.55
N PHE A 173 23.47 -20.39 -3.14
CA PHE A 173 22.05 -20.16 -2.94
C PHE A 173 21.26 -21.44 -2.66
N GLN A 174 20.20 -21.29 -1.88
CA GLN A 174 19.19 -22.31 -1.60
C GLN A 174 17.82 -21.76 -1.98
N CYS A 175 16.99 -22.60 -2.58
CA CYS A 175 15.65 -22.32 -3.06
C CYS A 175 14.65 -23.25 -2.35
N LYS A 176 13.72 -22.67 -1.59
CA LYS A 176 12.62 -23.42 -0.97
C LYS A 176 11.28 -22.99 -1.55
N ARG A 177 10.75 -23.79 -2.48
CA ARG A 177 9.39 -23.60 -2.99
C ARG A 177 8.37 -24.13 -1.98
N TRP A 178 7.74 -23.24 -1.23
CA TRP A 178 6.74 -23.56 -0.22
C TRP A 178 5.36 -23.03 -0.62
N ASN A 179 4.37 -23.94 -0.60
CA ASN A 179 2.97 -23.59 -0.85
C ASN A 179 2.30 -23.01 0.40
N THR A 180 2.66 -23.56 1.57
CA THR A 180 2.16 -23.16 2.89
C THR A 180 3.29 -23.24 3.91
N GLY A 181 3.23 -22.40 4.96
CA GLY A 181 4.23 -22.38 6.04
C GLY A 181 5.26 -21.25 5.91
N VAL A 182 6.03 -21.03 6.97
CA VAL A 182 7.02 -19.94 7.08
C VAL A 182 8.40 -20.53 7.34
N VAL A 183 9.43 -20.10 6.61
CA VAL A 183 10.80 -20.63 6.74
C VAL A 183 11.36 -20.28 8.13
N ALA A 184 11.68 -21.31 8.89
CA ALA A 184 12.18 -21.19 10.26
C ALA A 184 13.70 -21.04 10.31
N ARG A 185 14.22 -20.56 11.44
CA ARG A 185 15.65 -20.37 11.68
C ARG A 185 16.48 -21.63 11.41
N LYS A 186 15.95 -22.81 11.74
CA LYS A 186 16.64 -24.11 11.52
C LYS A 186 17.08 -24.31 10.07
N GLU A 187 16.27 -23.89 9.10
CA GLU A 187 16.60 -24.01 7.67
C GLU A 187 17.77 -23.10 7.30
N ILE A 188 17.79 -21.87 7.86
CA ILE A 188 18.89 -20.91 7.66
C ILE A 188 20.17 -21.42 8.31
N ASP A 189 20.08 -22.05 9.47
CA ASP A 189 21.24 -22.63 10.18
C ASP A 189 21.82 -23.83 9.43
N ALA A 190 20.97 -24.69 8.89
CA ALA A 190 21.41 -25.82 8.06
C ALA A 190 22.13 -25.33 6.80
N PHE A 191 21.53 -24.38 6.06
CA PHE A 191 22.15 -23.81 4.87
C PHE A 191 23.48 -23.12 5.19
N ARG A 192 23.52 -22.32 6.26
CA ARG A 192 24.76 -21.66 6.69
C ARG A 192 25.85 -22.68 7.00
N GLY A 193 25.51 -23.78 7.67
CA GLY A 193 26.45 -24.86 7.96
C GLY A 193 27.04 -25.49 6.70
N ALA A 194 26.25 -25.62 5.63
CA ALA A 194 26.70 -26.18 4.36
C ALA A 194 27.66 -25.26 3.59
N ILE A 195 27.50 -23.93 3.70
CA ILE A 195 28.30 -22.97 2.93
C ILE A 195 29.52 -22.42 3.69
N GLN A 196 29.60 -22.66 4.99
CA GLN A 196 30.64 -22.12 5.86
C GLN A 196 32.03 -22.64 5.44
N GLY A 197 32.93 -21.71 5.14
CA GLY A 197 34.33 -22.01 4.79
C GLY A 197 34.60 -22.17 3.29
N GLU A 198 33.56 -22.34 2.47
CA GLU A 198 33.67 -22.45 1.01
C GLU A 198 33.12 -21.22 0.27
N TYR A 199 32.10 -20.57 0.84
CA TYR A 199 31.45 -19.40 0.24
C TYR A 199 31.49 -18.21 1.18
N GLU A 200 31.60 -17.00 0.63
CA GLU A 200 31.61 -15.77 1.42
C GLU A 200 30.20 -15.20 1.68
N GLN A 201 29.20 -15.62 0.90
CA GLN A 201 27.81 -15.15 1.03
C GLN A 201 26.80 -16.25 0.67
N GLY A 202 25.73 -16.36 1.45
CA GLY A 202 24.56 -17.19 1.12
C GLY A 202 23.37 -16.35 0.64
N ILE A 203 22.55 -16.89 -0.26
CA ILE A 203 21.24 -16.35 -0.62
C ILE A 203 20.17 -17.43 -0.43
N PHE A 204 19.14 -17.12 0.34
CA PHE A 204 18.05 -18.05 0.60
C PHE A 204 16.76 -17.52 -0.01
N PHE A 205 16.27 -18.20 -1.06
CA PHE A 205 15.02 -17.91 -1.72
C PHE A 205 13.87 -18.73 -1.16
N THR A 206 12.70 -18.12 -1.04
CA THR A 206 11.44 -18.85 -0.76
C THR A 206 10.27 -18.19 -1.47
N THR A 207 9.29 -19.01 -1.91
CA THR A 207 7.99 -18.51 -2.41
C THR A 207 7.01 -18.17 -1.26
N SER A 208 7.46 -18.28 -0.02
CA SER A 208 6.71 -17.93 1.19
C SER A 208 7.39 -16.78 1.94
N SER A 209 7.29 -16.74 3.26
CA SER A 209 7.92 -15.76 4.14
C SER A 209 8.87 -16.41 5.15
N PHE A 210 9.66 -15.59 5.83
CA PHE A 210 10.57 -16.01 6.90
C PHE A 210 10.02 -15.69 8.29
N THR A 211 10.37 -16.50 9.30
CA THR A 211 10.04 -16.16 10.68
C THR A 211 10.89 -14.98 11.15
N LYS A 212 10.41 -14.23 12.15
CA LYS A 212 11.19 -13.16 12.78
C LYS A 212 12.56 -13.64 13.27
N GLU A 213 12.60 -14.86 13.81
CA GLU A 213 13.85 -15.49 14.25
C GLU A 213 14.80 -15.76 13.09
N ALA A 214 14.30 -16.27 11.96
CA ALA A 214 15.11 -16.48 10.76
C ALA A 214 15.68 -15.16 10.23
N MET A 215 14.85 -14.10 10.17
CA MET A 215 15.28 -12.76 9.74
C MET A 215 16.36 -12.18 10.66
N ASN A 216 16.13 -12.22 11.98
CA ASN A 216 17.09 -11.70 12.97
C ASN A 216 18.42 -12.47 12.96
N TYR A 217 18.39 -13.75 12.59
CA TYR A 217 19.58 -14.60 12.61
C TYR A 217 20.31 -14.65 11.27
N SER A 218 19.75 -14.09 10.20
CA SER A 218 20.30 -14.12 8.84
C SER A 218 21.72 -13.55 8.75
N ILE A 219 21.97 -12.45 9.47
CA ILE A 219 23.27 -11.79 9.63
C ILE A 219 23.75 -12.01 11.06
N LYS A 220 24.81 -12.80 11.24
CA LYS A 220 25.42 -13.09 12.53
C LYS A 220 26.92 -12.83 12.49
N GLN A 221 27.44 -12.18 13.52
CA GLN A 221 28.88 -11.95 13.65
C GLN A 221 29.67 -13.27 13.66
N GLY A 222 30.74 -13.32 12.85
CA GLY A 222 31.62 -14.49 12.76
C GLY A 222 31.06 -15.67 11.97
N ALA A 223 29.93 -15.50 11.27
CA ALA A 223 29.33 -16.52 10.44
C ALA A 223 29.05 -15.98 9.04
N VAL A 224 28.99 -16.85 8.04
CA VAL A 224 28.66 -16.43 6.67
C VAL A 224 27.28 -15.74 6.65
N PRO A 225 27.17 -14.50 6.16
CA PRO A 225 25.89 -13.81 6.04
C PRO A 225 24.98 -14.54 5.05
N VAL A 226 23.68 -14.56 5.34
CA VAL A 226 22.65 -15.13 4.45
C VAL A 226 21.64 -14.05 4.11
N ILE A 227 21.54 -13.68 2.84
CA ILE A 227 20.48 -12.77 2.35
C ILE A 227 19.20 -13.58 2.22
N LEU A 228 18.10 -13.06 2.78
CA LEU A 228 16.79 -13.69 2.71
C LEU A 228 15.95 -13.00 1.65
N ILE A 229 15.44 -13.78 0.69
CA ILE A 229 14.60 -13.28 -0.41
C ILE A 229 13.29 -14.06 -0.39
N ASP A 230 12.23 -13.36 0.01
CA ASP A 230 10.90 -13.94 0.18
C ASP A 230 10.04 -13.80 -1.09
N GLY A 231 8.85 -14.41 -1.10
CA GLY A 231 8.02 -14.46 -2.29
C GLY A 231 7.63 -13.08 -2.81
N ASN A 232 7.40 -12.10 -1.93
CA ASN A 232 7.06 -10.75 -2.33
C ASN A 232 8.27 -10.03 -2.92
N MET A 233 9.45 -10.20 -2.31
CA MET A 233 10.71 -9.64 -2.82
C MET A 233 11.08 -10.22 -4.19
N ILE A 234 10.83 -11.51 -4.43
CA ILE A 234 11.04 -12.10 -5.76
C ILE A 234 10.19 -11.36 -6.81
N VAL A 235 8.91 -11.11 -6.52
CA VAL A 235 8.03 -10.39 -7.43
C VAL A 235 8.46 -8.94 -7.61
N ASP A 236 8.93 -8.27 -6.55
CA ASP A 236 9.54 -6.94 -6.66
C ASP A 236 10.71 -6.93 -7.64
N PHE A 237 11.63 -7.89 -7.49
CA PHE A 237 12.79 -8.00 -8.35
C PHE A 237 12.42 -8.31 -9.80
N MET A 238 11.38 -9.14 -10.02
CA MET A 238 10.85 -9.37 -11.35
C MET A 238 10.33 -8.10 -12.01
N ILE A 239 9.59 -7.26 -11.27
CA ILE A 239 9.04 -6.00 -11.78
C ILE A 239 10.18 -5.00 -12.02
N GLU A 240 11.07 -4.83 -11.05
CA GLU A 240 12.20 -3.89 -11.11
C GLU A 240 13.11 -4.18 -12.30
N LYS A 241 13.40 -5.46 -12.55
CA LYS A 241 14.30 -5.89 -13.63
C LYS A 241 13.60 -6.28 -14.92
N GLN A 242 12.27 -6.16 -14.99
CA GLN A 242 11.47 -6.62 -16.13
C GLN A 242 11.74 -8.09 -16.48
N PHE A 243 12.00 -8.92 -15.45
CA PHE A 243 12.31 -10.33 -15.63
C PHE A 243 11.01 -11.14 -15.74
N GLY A 244 10.64 -11.49 -16.98
CA GLY A 244 9.37 -12.14 -17.28
C GLY A 244 8.16 -11.24 -17.08
N ILE A 245 8.37 -9.93 -16.98
CA ILE A 245 7.35 -8.91 -16.77
C ILE A 245 7.58 -7.77 -17.75
N GLU A 246 6.55 -7.43 -18.50
CA GLU A 246 6.50 -6.26 -19.36
C GLU A 246 5.55 -5.22 -18.76
N HIS A 247 5.76 -3.95 -19.10
CA HIS A 247 4.88 -2.86 -18.69
C HIS A 247 4.57 -1.96 -19.88
N GLU A 248 3.37 -1.39 -19.87
CA GLU A 248 2.95 -0.38 -20.84
C GLU A 248 2.82 0.98 -20.18
N ASN A 249 3.23 2.03 -20.89
CA ASN A 249 3.11 3.40 -20.40
C ASN A 249 1.68 3.91 -20.60
N LEU A 250 0.95 4.12 -19.51
CA LEU A 250 -0.40 4.70 -19.52
C LEU A 250 -0.39 6.15 -18.99
N PRO A 251 -0.33 7.17 -19.87
CA PRO A 251 -0.33 8.56 -19.43
C PRO A 251 -1.70 8.97 -18.85
N ILE A 252 -1.67 9.65 -17.70
CA ILE A 252 -2.87 10.21 -17.06
C ILE A 252 -2.92 11.71 -17.35
N TYR A 253 -3.93 12.15 -18.09
CA TYR A 253 -4.12 13.56 -18.44
C TYR A 253 -4.85 14.32 -17.35
N ILE A 254 -4.31 15.48 -16.96
CA ILE A 254 -4.86 16.36 -15.92
C ILE A 254 -5.21 17.69 -16.58
N ASN A 255 -6.39 18.23 -16.30
CA ASN A 255 -6.76 19.56 -16.77
C ASN A 255 -5.93 20.62 -16.04
N ALA A 256 -5.10 21.35 -16.80
CA ALA A 256 -4.25 22.42 -16.31
C ALA A 256 -4.51 23.76 -17.04
N LEU A 257 -5.68 23.91 -17.68
CA LEU A 257 -6.04 25.13 -18.42
C LEU A 257 -5.88 26.40 -17.57
N ASP A 258 -6.20 26.31 -16.28
CA ASP A 258 -6.09 27.41 -15.32
C ASP A 258 -4.64 27.92 -15.15
N GLN A 259 -3.62 27.11 -15.44
CA GLN A 259 -2.20 27.50 -15.38
C GLN A 259 -1.74 28.31 -16.60
N ILE A 260 -2.50 28.25 -17.70
CA ILE A 260 -2.22 29.01 -18.94
C ILE A 260 -2.96 30.35 -18.92
N LEU A 261 -4.07 30.41 -18.21
CA LEU A 261 -4.94 31.58 -18.13
C LEU A 261 -4.60 32.54 -16.96
N SER A 262 -3.58 32.22 -16.17
CA SER A 262 -3.02 33.02 -15.08
C SER A 262 -1.81 33.82 -15.53
#